data_AF-A0A9D2BIR7-F1
#
_entry.id   AF-A0A9D2BIR7-F1
#
_cell.length_a   1.000
_cell.length_b   1.000
_cell.length_c   1.000
_cell.angle_alpha   90.00
_cell.angle_beta   90.00
_cell.angle_gamma   90.00
#
_symmetry.space_group_name_H-M   'P 1'
#
loop_
_entity.id
_entity.type
_entity.pdbx_description
1 polymer ?
#
loop_
_entity_poly.entity_id
_entity_poly.type
_entity_poly.pdbx_seq_one_letter_code
_entity_poly.pdbx_strand_id
1 'polypeptide(L)'
;MKRNVICIFSLVLWCLLGCTVLSEKIEEQMTVSNVEVELEETYLEGGVVQMTLPGDCLISDENGLHLYRMEKGEGWDTGNRLREIEPEMYWYGEKQNMIIYSSGYAGDRFVRYVSRPVAEGELAQICFPRAGGEDCYLVVNPGDVDTSLEIWETASVTEEQEGMLLVTLNGKQPFLESQARSELGFARDSRVYSLGDIRNFFGSFPLLAGIAAVFLGTVLLWGYSLVLVKDLRKNRWRLLAHGVTGIVLFGVFTKLVERIQLPSSLLPSKNILNMEYYAEEFGVVFRELEKFSADAAQETLRAFSVNAALAGGVFLGGTALILVVIFLEKRGVERVETGSSSKKEGKPL
;
A
#
# COMPACT_ATOMS: atom_id res chain seq x y z
N MET A 1 22.68 33.55 -15.15
CA MET A 1 23.03 32.19 -14.67
C MET A 1 22.79 32.00 -13.18
N LYS A 2 23.49 32.71 -12.26
CA LYS A 2 23.40 32.44 -10.80
C LYS A 2 21.98 32.39 -10.19
N ARG A 3 21.03 33.17 -10.72
CA ARG A 3 19.66 33.26 -10.17
C ARG A 3 18.76 32.08 -10.56
N ASN A 4 18.83 31.62 -11.81
CA ASN A 4 18.08 30.44 -12.25
C ASN A 4 18.60 29.18 -11.54
N VAL A 5 19.90 29.12 -11.29
CA VAL A 5 20.53 28.01 -10.55
C VAL A 5 19.94 27.88 -9.14
N ILE A 6 19.71 28.99 -8.42
CA ILE A 6 19.12 28.95 -7.07
C ILE A 6 17.67 28.43 -7.11
N CYS A 7 16.88 28.85 -8.10
CA CYS A 7 15.49 28.41 -8.24
C CYS A 7 15.36 26.94 -8.66
N ILE A 8 16.27 26.46 -9.51
CA ILE A 8 16.35 25.03 -9.88
C ILE A 8 16.83 24.22 -8.67
N PHE A 9 17.88 24.69 -7.97
CA PHE A 9 18.40 24.04 -6.79
C PHE A 9 17.36 23.89 -5.69
N SER A 10 16.53 24.92 -5.45
CA SER A 10 15.45 24.82 -4.46
C SER A 10 14.36 23.83 -4.87
N LEU A 11 14.02 23.72 -6.16
CA LEU A 11 13.10 22.67 -6.64
C LEU A 11 13.68 21.28 -6.43
N VAL A 12 14.96 21.08 -6.79
CA VAL A 12 15.64 19.80 -6.62
C VAL A 12 15.70 19.42 -5.15
N LEU A 13 16.03 20.36 -4.26
CA LEU A 13 16.00 20.13 -2.82
C LEU A 13 14.60 19.75 -2.32
N TRP A 14 13.56 20.43 -2.78
CA TRP A 14 12.17 20.10 -2.44
C TRP A 14 11.81 18.68 -2.91
N CYS A 15 12.19 18.31 -4.14
CA CYS A 15 11.95 16.96 -4.67
C CYS A 15 12.72 15.90 -3.87
N LEU A 16 13.98 16.15 -3.52
CA LEU A 16 14.79 15.23 -2.72
C LEU A 16 14.16 14.99 -1.34
N LEU A 17 13.79 16.07 -0.63
CA LEU A 17 13.10 15.96 0.66
C LEU A 17 11.77 15.21 0.54
N GLY A 18 11.00 15.49 -0.53
CA GLY A 18 9.74 14.78 -0.79
C GLY A 18 9.95 13.30 -1.08
N CYS A 19 11.00 12.96 -1.82
CA CYS A 19 11.38 11.57 -2.08
C CYS A 19 11.84 10.87 -0.81
N THR A 20 12.58 11.53 0.09
CA THR A 20 12.97 10.95 1.39
C THR A 20 11.74 10.57 2.21
N VAL A 21 10.79 11.50 2.37
CA VAL A 21 9.55 11.25 3.13
C VAL A 21 8.71 10.15 2.49
N LEU A 22 8.60 10.15 1.16
CA LEU A 22 7.86 9.12 0.45
C LEU A 22 8.56 7.76 0.53
N SER A 23 9.89 7.71 0.46
CA SER A 23 10.68 6.48 0.57
C SER A 23 10.50 5.83 1.93
N GLU A 24 10.59 6.62 3.02
CA GLU A 24 10.35 6.13 4.38
C GLU A 24 8.93 5.57 4.50
N LYS A 25 7.93 6.28 3.96
CA LYS A 25 6.55 5.80 4.00
C LYS A 25 6.34 4.54 3.16
N ILE A 26 6.95 4.43 1.99
CA ILE A 26 6.86 3.23 1.15
C ILE A 26 7.48 2.04 1.87
N GLU A 27 8.64 2.20 2.52
CA GLU A 27 9.29 1.14 3.31
C GLU A 27 8.40 0.69 4.48
N GLU A 28 7.79 1.63 5.20
CA GLU A 28 6.82 1.34 6.26
C GLU A 28 5.62 0.52 5.73
N GLN A 29 5.03 0.93 4.61
CA GLN A 29 3.87 0.25 4.00
C GLN A 29 4.22 -1.12 3.42
N MET A 30 5.43 -1.25 2.87
CA MET A 30 5.92 -2.48 2.25
C MET A 30 6.54 -3.45 3.25
N THR A 31 6.70 -3.08 4.53
CA THR A 31 7.20 -4.02 5.55
C THR A 31 6.19 -5.16 5.73
N VAL A 32 6.66 -6.41 5.55
CA VAL A 32 5.79 -7.59 5.61
C VAL A 32 5.27 -7.76 7.02
N SER A 33 3.95 -7.84 7.19
CA SER A 33 3.36 -8.21 8.47
C SER A 33 3.19 -9.71 8.53
N ASN A 34 3.71 -10.34 9.57
CA ASN A 34 3.68 -11.79 9.69
C ASN A 34 3.29 -12.29 11.08
N VAL A 35 2.91 -13.57 11.16
CA VAL A 35 2.65 -14.27 12.42
C VAL A 35 3.71 -15.35 12.56
N GLU A 36 4.34 -15.40 13.72
CA GLU A 36 5.31 -16.45 14.05
C GLU A 36 4.65 -17.66 14.70
N VAL A 37 5.28 -18.82 14.52
CA VAL A 37 5.03 -20.03 15.30
C VAL A 37 6.35 -20.61 15.79
N GLU A 38 6.32 -21.21 16.97
CA GLU A 38 7.47 -21.88 17.55
C GLU A 38 7.56 -23.32 17.05
N LEU A 39 8.79 -23.79 16.83
CA LEU A 39 9.09 -25.18 16.51
C LEU A 39 8.77 -26.07 17.71
N GLU A 40 7.94 -27.09 17.50
CA GLU A 40 7.45 -27.96 18.58
C GLU A 40 8.13 -29.33 18.55
N GLU A 41 8.30 -29.92 19.74
CA GLU A 41 8.74 -31.31 19.89
C GLU A 41 7.53 -32.24 19.84
N THR A 42 7.43 -33.03 18.78
CA THR A 42 6.44 -34.12 18.68
C THR A 42 7.10 -35.44 19.06
N TYR A 43 6.52 -36.11 20.06
CA TYR A 43 6.97 -37.40 20.54
C TYR A 43 6.23 -38.51 19.78
N LEU A 44 6.99 -39.30 19.02
CA LEU A 44 6.46 -40.47 18.30
C LEU A 44 6.51 -41.73 19.18
N GLU A 45 5.73 -42.73 18.78
CA GLU A 45 5.80 -44.07 19.34
C GLU A 45 7.24 -44.60 19.28
N GLY A 46 7.74 -45.10 20.41
CA GLY A 46 9.13 -45.54 20.56
C GLY A 46 10.10 -44.47 21.10
N GLY A 47 9.62 -43.28 21.47
CA GLY A 47 10.42 -42.25 22.15
C GLY A 47 11.29 -41.41 21.20
N VAL A 48 11.01 -41.45 19.91
CA VAL A 48 11.65 -40.58 18.91
C VAL A 48 11.05 -39.19 19.01
N VAL A 49 11.89 -38.17 19.16
CA VAL A 49 11.48 -36.75 19.15
C VAL A 49 11.68 -36.21 17.74
N GLN A 50 10.63 -35.61 17.17
CA GLN A 50 10.68 -34.89 15.91
C GLN A 50 10.38 -33.42 16.14
N MET A 51 11.08 -32.55 15.41
CA MET A 51 10.80 -31.12 15.39
C MET A 51 9.78 -30.84 14.30
N THR A 52 8.62 -30.31 14.67
CA THR A 52 7.49 -30.16 13.76
C THR A 52 6.95 -28.73 13.71
N LEU A 53 6.47 -28.35 12.53
CA LEU A 53 5.73 -27.12 12.30
C LEU A 53 4.39 -27.46 11.64
N PRO A 54 3.35 -26.65 11.87
CA PRO A 54 2.16 -26.65 11.05
C PRO A 54 2.46 -26.51 9.55
N GLY A 55 1.72 -27.22 8.70
CA GLY A 55 1.89 -27.19 7.25
C GLY A 55 1.52 -25.87 6.58
N ASP A 56 0.81 -25.00 7.29
CA ASP A 56 0.45 -23.64 6.85
C ASP A 56 1.63 -22.65 6.92
N CYS A 57 2.77 -23.04 7.53
CA CYS A 57 4.05 -22.33 7.43
C CYS A 57 4.66 -22.35 6.02
N LEU A 58 4.19 -23.22 5.13
CA LEU A 58 4.63 -23.22 3.74
C LEU A 58 3.89 -22.12 2.96
N ILE A 59 4.66 -21.11 2.58
CA ILE A 59 4.17 -20.00 1.77
C ILE A 59 4.31 -20.40 0.30
N SER A 60 3.20 -20.32 -0.44
CA SER A 60 3.18 -20.62 -1.88
C SER A 60 3.47 -19.36 -2.68
N ASP A 61 4.32 -19.49 -3.69
CA ASP A 61 4.55 -18.49 -4.73
C ASP A 61 4.58 -19.14 -6.13
N GLU A 62 5.08 -18.42 -7.14
CA GLU A 62 5.23 -18.93 -8.52
C GLU A 62 6.29 -20.04 -8.67
N ASN A 63 7.26 -20.11 -7.75
CA ASN A 63 8.39 -21.05 -7.77
C ASN A 63 8.17 -22.30 -6.91
N GLY A 64 7.19 -22.26 -6.00
CA GLY A 64 6.77 -23.43 -5.24
C GLY A 64 6.36 -23.10 -3.82
N LEU A 65 6.68 -24.02 -2.91
CA LEU A 65 6.39 -23.91 -1.47
C LEU A 65 7.68 -23.61 -0.71
N HIS A 66 7.66 -22.51 0.03
CA HIS A 66 8.83 -21.96 0.68
C HIS A 66 8.59 -21.83 2.19
N LEU A 67 9.60 -22.17 2.98
CA LEU A 67 9.59 -22.02 4.44
C LEU A 67 10.50 -20.85 4.83
N TYR A 68 10.01 -19.95 5.68
CA TYR A 68 10.75 -18.77 6.10
C TYR A 68 10.94 -18.70 7.61
N ARG A 69 12.08 -18.15 8.01
CA ARG A 69 12.41 -17.78 9.39
C ARG A 69 12.71 -16.28 9.44
N MET A 70 12.45 -15.65 10.58
CA MET A 70 12.94 -14.28 10.81
C MET A 70 14.31 -14.30 11.46
N GLU A 71 15.23 -13.53 10.89
CA GLU A 71 16.55 -13.30 11.43
C GLU A 71 16.82 -11.80 11.55
N LYS A 72 17.63 -11.42 12.54
CA LYS A 72 18.03 -10.02 12.71
C LYS A 72 19.18 -9.71 11.78
N GLY A 73 18.95 -8.83 10.80
CA GLY A 73 19.99 -8.36 9.91
C GLY A 73 20.90 -7.32 10.58
N GLU A 74 22.10 -7.16 10.03
CA GLU A 74 23.15 -6.26 10.53
C GLU A 74 23.56 -5.23 9.47
N GLY A 75 24.08 -4.07 9.89
CA GLY A 75 24.60 -3.05 8.97
C GLY A 75 23.53 -2.46 8.06
N TRP A 76 23.71 -2.62 6.74
CA TRP A 76 22.75 -2.13 5.74
C TRP A 76 21.45 -2.96 5.70
N ASP A 77 21.44 -4.15 6.29
CA ASP A 77 20.27 -5.04 6.38
C ASP A 77 19.59 -4.98 7.76
N THR A 78 19.84 -3.92 8.54
CA THR A 78 19.25 -3.73 9.87
C THR A 78 17.73 -3.95 9.85
N GLY A 79 17.22 -4.65 10.88
CA GLY A 79 15.81 -5.00 11.03
C GLY A 79 15.58 -6.51 11.11
N ASN A 80 14.33 -6.93 11.30
CA ASN A 80 13.97 -8.34 11.17
C ASN A 80 13.76 -8.65 9.68
N ARG A 81 14.47 -9.65 9.18
CA ARG A 81 14.56 -10.01 7.78
C ARG A 81 14.06 -11.42 7.58
N LEU A 82 13.31 -11.65 6.51
CA LEU A 82 12.90 -13.00 6.11
C LEU A 82 14.08 -13.74 5.51
N ARG A 83 14.35 -14.94 6.04
CA ARG A 83 15.34 -15.86 5.50
C ARG A 83 14.64 -17.12 5.04
N GLU A 84 14.85 -17.46 3.78
CA GLU A 84 14.35 -18.70 3.23
C GLU A 84 15.17 -19.88 3.77
N ILE A 85 14.48 -20.95 4.11
CA ILE A 85 15.07 -22.19 4.58
C ILE A 85 15.27 -23.11 3.38
N GLU A 86 16.48 -23.65 3.24
CA GLU A 86 16.81 -24.58 2.17
C GLU A 86 15.86 -25.80 2.19
N PRO A 87 15.29 -26.20 1.04
CA PRO A 87 14.34 -27.32 0.95
C PRO A 87 14.88 -28.66 1.50
N GLU A 88 16.20 -28.82 1.53
CA GLU A 88 16.88 -30.02 2.07
C GLU A 88 16.76 -30.13 3.60
N MET A 89 16.45 -29.03 4.27
CA MET A 89 16.40 -28.93 5.74
C MET A 89 15.05 -29.35 6.31
N TYR A 90 14.02 -29.55 5.48
CA TYR A 90 12.69 -29.93 5.94
C TYR A 90 12.00 -30.92 5.01
N TRP A 91 11.01 -31.62 5.55
CA TRP A 91 10.14 -32.51 4.80
C TRP A 91 8.68 -32.17 5.08
N TYR A 92 7.84 -32.11 4.04
CA TYR A 92 6.42 -31.83 4.18
C TYR A 92 5.59 -33.12 4.05
N GLY A 93 4.83 -33.43 5.09
CA GLY A 93 3.89 -34.54 5.12
C GLY A 93 2.48 -34.10 4.77
N GLU A 94 2.10 -34.19 3.49
CA GLU A 94 0.77 -33.78 2.98
C GLU A 94 -0.40 -34.32 3.81
N LYS A 95 -0.39 -35.62 4.14
CA LYS A 95 -1.49 -36.27 4.86
C LYS A 95 -1.70 -35.77 6.29
N GLN A 96 -0.63 -35.29 6.93
CA GLN A 96 -0.64 -34.81 8.30
C GLN A 96 -0.69 -33.28 8.35
N ASN A 97 -0.59 -32.62 7.18
CA ASN A 97 -0.39 -31.19 7.03
C ASN A 97 0.66 -30.65 8.02
N MET A 98 1.82 -31.30 8.06
CA MET A 98 2.88 -31.04 9.03
C MET A 98 4.24 -31.02 8.33
N ILE A 99 5.12 -30.13 8.78
CA ILE A 99 6.51 -30.03 8.33
C ILE A 99 7.38 -30.67 9.40
N ILE A 100 8.30 -31.53 9.00
CA ILE A 100 9.35 -32.08 9.85
C ILE A 100 10.63 -31.31 9.55
N TYR A 101 11.19 -30.66 10.56
CA TYR A 101 12.41 -29.87 10.44
C TYR A 101 13.62 -30.65 10.95
N SER A 102 14.71 -30.66 10.19
CA SER A 102 15.82 -31.60 10.42
C SER A 102 16.88 -31.10 11.41
N SER A 103 17.00 -29.79 11.64
CA SER A 103 18.18 -29.20 12.30
C SER A 103 17.88 -28.04 13.25
N GLY A 104 16.70 -28.01 13.87
CA GLY A 104 16.27 -26.93 14.78
C GLY A 104 16.17 -27.35 16.24
N TYR A 105 15.97 -26.36 17.10
CA TYR A 105 15.68 -26.56 18.52
C TYR A 105 14.26 -26.11 18.85
N ALA A 106 13.66 -26.75 19.86
CA ALA A 106 12.37 -26.30 20.40
C ALA A 106 12.44 -24.80 20.76
N GLY A 107 11.46 -24.03 20.30
CA GLY A 107 11.43 -22.57 20.48
C GLY A 107 12.07 -21.75 19.36
N ASP A 108 12.69 -22.39 18.36
CA ASP A 108 13.02 -21.70 17.10
C ASP A 108 11.75 -21.17 16.45
N ARG A 109 11.77 -19.92 15.97
CA ARG A 109 10.58 -19.27 15.40
C ARG A 109 10.58 -19.29 13.89
N PHE A 110 9.43 -19.63 13.32
CA PHE A 110 9.20 -19.66 11.89
C PHE A 110 8.00 -18.79 11.53
N VAL A 111 7.99 -18.32 10.29
CA VAL A 111 6.86 -17.55 9.75
C VAL A 111 5.74 -18.52 9.41
N ARG A 112 4.54 -18.23 9.92
CA ARG A 112 3.32 -19.01 9.67
C ARG A 112 2.40 -18.33 8.68
N TYR A 113 2.10 -17.05 8.90
CA TYR A 113 1.21 -16.28 8.02
C TYR A 113 1.89 -14.99 7.58
N VAL A 114 1.59 -14.56 6.35
CA VAL A 114 2.13 -13.32 5.77
C VAL A 114 1.02 -12.48 5.17
N SER A 115 1.21 -11.16 5.20
CA SER A 115 0.24 -10.24 4.63
C SER A 115 0.24 -10.24 3.11
N ARG A 116 1.37 -10.49 2.45
CA ARG A 116 1.52 -10.45 0.99
C ARG A 116 2.54 -11.49 0.53
N PRO A 117 2.64 -11.79 -0.78
CA PRO A 117 3.75 -12.57 -1.32
C PRO A 117 5.10 -11.98 -0.88
N VAL A 118 6.00 -12.84 -0.43
CA VAL A 118 7.29 -12.47 0.20
C VAL A 118 8.47 -12.94 -0.65
N ALA A 119 9.63 -12.34 -0.41
CA ALA A 119 10.90 -12.78 -0.97
C ALA A 119 11.99 -12.81 0.13
N GLU A 120 13.07 -13.55 -0.14
CA GLU A 120 14.24 -13.58 0.73
C GLU A 120 14.83 -12.17 0.96
N GLY A 121 15.20 -11.87 2.21
CA GLY A 121 15.82 -10.61 2.62
C GLY A 121 14.84 -9.45 2.86
N GLU A 122 13.54 -9.65 2.67
CA GLU A 122 12.54 -8.60 2.92
C GLU A 122 12.44 -8.25 4.41
N LEU A 123 12.19 -6.97 4.70
CA LEU A 123 11.84 -6.51 6.05
C LEU A 123 10.50 -7.08 6.46
N ALA A 124 10.46 -7.63 7.67
CA ALA A 124 9.24 -8.13 8.25
C ALA A 124 9.05 -7.65 9.69
N GLN A 125 7.79 -7.58 10.11
CA GLN A 125 7.39 -7.26 11.46
C GLN A 125 6.39 -8.28 11.96
N ILE A 126 6.55 -8.68 13.22
CA ILE A 126 5.60 -9.55 13.89
C ILE A 126 4.33 -8.75 14.13
N CYS A 127 3.20 -9.31 13.70
CA CYS A 127 1.88 -8.81 14.01
C CYS A 127 1.09 -9.85 14.81
N PHE A 128 0.15 -9.36 15.61
CA PHE A 128 -0.75 -10.20 16.40
C PHE A 128 -2.18 -9.89 15.94
N PRO A 129 -2.71 -10.64 14.96
CA PRO A 129 -4.05 -10.44 14.46
C PRO A 129 -5.06 -10.53 15.60
N ARG A 130 -5.91 -9.52 15.73
CA ARG A 130 -6.97 -9.47 16.75
C ARG A 130 -8.33 -9.61 16.10
N ALA A 131 -9.33 -10.03 16.87
CA ALA A 131 -10.71 -9.97 16.43
C ALA A 131 -11.03 -8.54 15.97
N GLY A 132 -11.41 -8.41 14.71
CA GLY A 132 -11.86 -7.18 14.09
C GLY A 132 -13.38 -7.04 14.20
N GLY A 133 -13.94 -6.29 13.26
CA GLY A 133 -15.38 -6.24 13.05
C GLY A 133 -15.84 -7.27 12.01
N GLU A 134 -17.14 -7.25 11.74
CA GLU A 134 -17.74 -7.97 10.63
C GLU A 134 -17.09 -7.53 9.31
N ASP A 135 -16.72 -8.51 8.49
CA ASP A 135 -16.19 -8.31 7.15
C ASP A 135 -16.71 -9.42 6.23
N CYS A 136 -16.63 -9.17 4.93
CA CYS A 136 -17.00 -10.11 3.89
C CYS A 136 -15.77 -10.45 3.06
N TYR A 137 -15.49 -11.73 2.87
CA TYR A 137 -14.36 -12.22 2.10
C TYR A 137 -14.85 -12.76 0.76
N LEU A 138 -14.20 -12.33 -0.32
CA LEU A 138 -14.30 -12.98 -1.63
C LEU A 138 -13.26 -14.08 -1.71
N VAL A 139 -13.71 -15.30 -1.97
CA VAL A 139 -12.87 -16.48 -2.11
C VAL A 139 -12.96 -16.96 -3.55
N VAL A 140 -11.80 -17.03 -4.21
CA VAL A 140 -11.67 -17.55 -5.59
C VAL A 140 -11.03 -18.92 -5.53
N ASN A 141 -11.61 -19.90 -6.21
CA ASN A 141 -11.22 -21.31 -6.19
C ASN A 141 -11.17 -21.89 -4.76
N PRO A 142 -12.28 -21.88 -4.00
CA PRO A 142 -12.31 -22.31 -2.60
C PRO A 142 -11.93 -23.79 -2.40
N GLY A 143 -12.09 -24.63 -3.42
CA GLY A 143 -11.97 -26.09 -3.32
C GLY A 143 -13.10 -26.70 -2.50
N ASP A 144 -12.86 -27.89 -1.96
CA ASP A 144 -13.79 -28.57 -1.06
C ASP A 144 -13.71 -27.94 0.33
N VAL A 145 -14.74 -27.16 0.69
CA VAL A 145 -14.77 -26.41 1.96
C VAL A 145 -15.24 -27.31 3.10
N ASP A 146 -14.40 -27.47 4.12
CA ASP A 146 -14.80 -28.12 5.37
C ASP A 146 -15.53 -27.15 6.29
N THR A 147 -16.87 -27.11 6.18
CA THR A 147 -17.71 -26.26 7.02
C THR A 147 -17.88 -26.79 8.46
N SER A 148 -17.20 -27.88 8.85
CA SER A 148 -17.25 -28.42 10.21
C SER A 148 -16.27 -27.76 11.18
N LEU A 149 -15.37 -26.90 10.67
CA LEU A 149 -14.42 -26.15 11.50
C LEU A 149 -15.13 -25.13 12.40
N GLU A 150 -14.62 -24.93 13.62
CA GLU A 150 -15.18 -24.03 14.64
C GLU A 150 -15.41 -22.59 14.12
N ILE A 151 -14.58 -22.12 13.19
CA ILE A 151 -14.73 -20.78 12.61
C ILE A 151 -16.09 -20.58 11.91
N TRP A 152 -16.69 -21.65 11.36
CA TRP A 152 -17.99 -21.64 10.71
C TRP A 152 -19.16 -21.51 11.67
N GLU A 153 -18.93 -21.54 12.99
CA GLU A 153 -19.93 -21.08 13.97
C GLU A 153 -20.17 -19.56 13.88
N THR A 154 -19.17 -18.82 13.40
CA THR A 154 -19.21 -17.35 13.26
C THR A 154 -19.08 -16.86 11.81
N ALA A 155 -18.77 -17.77 10.88
CA ALA A 155 -18.70 -17.51 9.46
C ALA A 155 -19.91 -18.10 8.73
N SER A 156 -20.37 -17.42 7.68
CA SER A 156 -21.49 -17.90 6.86
C SER A 156 -21.28 -17.58 5.39
N VAL A 157 -21.63 -18.52 4.52
CA VAL A 157 -21.66 -18.26 3.07
C VAL A 157 -22.84 -17.34 2.79
N THR A 158 -22.51 -16.14 2.31
CA THR A 158 -23.48 -15.09 1.96
C THR A 158 -24.07 -15.35 0.58
N GLU A 159 -23.22 -15.72 -0.37
CA GLU A 159 -23.60 -16.05 -1.73
C GLU A 159 -22.53 -16.96 -2.34
N GLU A 160 -22.94 -17.86 -3.22
CA GLU A 160 -22.07 -18.81 -3.90
C GLU A 160 -22.26 -18.67 -5.42
N GLN A 161 -21.14 -18.69 -6.14
CA GLN A 161 -21.09 -18.68 -7.60
C GLN A 161 -20.13 -19.78 -8.05
N GLU A 162 -20.16 -20.17 -9.34
CA GLU A 162 -19.30 -21.23 -9.84
C GLU A 162 -17.80 -20.90 -9.61
N GLY A 163 -17.15 -21.68 -8.75
CA GLY A 163 -15.74 -21.51 -8.38
C GLY A 163 -15.47 -20.35 -7.40
N MET A 164 -16.49 -19.78 -6.76
CA MET A 164 -16.32 -18.62 -5.86
C MET A 164 -17.33 -18.58 -4.72
N LEU A 165 -16.89 -18.02 -3.59
CA LEU A 165 -17.74 -17.81 -2.41
C LEU A 165 -17.60 -16.38 -1.88
N LEU A 166 -18.71 -15.83 -1.42
CA LEU A 166 -18.72 -14.72 -0.48
C LEU A 166 -18.97 -15.26 0.92
N VAL A 167 -18.05 -15.01 1.84
CA VAL A 167 -18.13 -15.49 3.23
C VAL A 167 -18.10 -14.31 4.16
N THR A 168 -19.14 -14.17 4.99
CA THR A 168 -19.23 -13.12 6.00
C THR A 168 -18.88 -13.69 7.37
N LEU A 169 -18.01 -13.00 8.09
CA LEU A 169 -17.52 -13.40 9.41
C LEU A 169 -16.96 -12.21 10.18
N ASN A 170 -16.71 -12.39 11.48
CA ASN A 170 -15.89 -11.46 12.25
C ASN A 170 -14.41 -11.70 11.95
N GLY A 171 -13.89 -10.98 10.96
CA GLY A 171 -12.53 -11.13 10.48
C GLY A 171 -11.47 -10.66 11.48
N LYS A 172 -10.23 -11.14 11.32
CA LYS A 172 -9.09 -10.64 12.09
C LYS A 172 -8.44 -9.45 11.40
N GLN A 173 -7.87 -8.53 12.20
CA GLN A 173 -7.16 -7.36 11.72
C GLN A 173 -5.73 -7.28 12.32
N PRO A 174 -4.70 -6.98 11.52
CA PRO A 174 -4.75 -6.82 10.06
C PRO A 174 -5.13 -8.13 9.35
N PHE A 175 -5.78 -8.03 8.20
CA PHE A 175 -6.15 -9.20 7.40
C PHE A 175 -4.89 -9.83 6.78
N LEU A 176 -4.78 -11.16 6.93
CA LEU A 176 -3.72 -11.98 6.34
C LEU A 176 -4.39 -13.06 5.50
N GLU A 177 -4.18 -13.04 4.20
CA GLU A 177 -4.81 -13.98 3.26
C GLU A 177 -4.51 -15.44 3.62
N SER A 178 -3.25 -15.77 3.91
CA SER A 178 -2.84 -17.12 4.28
C SER A 178 -3.51 -17.61 5.57
N GLN A 179 -3.75 -16.70 6.52
CA GLN A 179 -4.45 -17.02 7.77
C GLN A 179 -5.92 -17.30 7.51
N ALA A 180 -6.61 -16.39 6.79
CA ALA A 180 -8.02 -16.56 6.47
C ALA A 180 -8.26 -17.86 5.69
N ARG A 181 -7.39 -18.14 4.71
CA ARG A 181 -7.41 -19.38 3.92
C ARG A 181 -7.27 -20.63 4.79
N SER A 182 -6.28 -20.64 5.69
CA SER A 182 -6.02 -21.79 6.56
C SER A 182 -7.11 -22.00 7.61
N GLU A 183 -7.61 -20.93 8.23
CA GLU A 183 -8.62 -21.03 9.28
C GLU A 183 -9.99 -21.43 8.73
N LEU A 184 -10.36 -20.97 7.53
CA LEU A 184 -11.62 -21.31 6.85
C LEU A 184 -11.56 -22.64 6.09
N GLY A 185 -10.39 -23.29 6.01
CA GLY A 185 -10.23 -24.59 5.38
C GLY A 185 -10.36 -24.56 3.85
N PHE A 186 -9.96 -23.47 3.20
CA PHE A 186 -9.95 -23.40 1.74
C PHE A 186 -8.70 -24.06 1.14
N ALA A 187 -8.80 -24.45 -0.13
CA ALA A 187 -7.67 -25.04 -0.87
C ALA A 187 -6.44 -24.12 -0.90
N ARG A 188 -5.23 -24.69 -0.99
CA ARG A 188 -3.97 -23.92 -0.93
C ARG A 188 -3.77 -22.95 -2.09
N ASP A 189 -4.35 -23.24 -3.24
CA ASP A 189 -4.36 -22.40 -4.43
C ASP A 189 -5.52 -21.39 -4.45
N SER A 190 -6.40 -21.42 -3.43
CA SER A 190 -7.44 -20.41 -3.28
C SER A 190 -6.83 -19.03 -3.00
N ARG A 191 -7.48 -18.00 -3.53
CA ARG A 191 -7.21 -16.60 -3.22
C ARG A 191 -8.34 -16.05 -2.35
N VAL A 192 -7.99 -15.36 -1.26
CA VAL A 192 -8.95 -14.79 -0.32
C VAL A 192 -8.75 -13.29 -0.21
N TYR A 193 -9.78 -12.53 -0.54
CA TYR A 193 -9.77 -11.06 -0.50
C TYR A 193 -10.73 -10.55 0.56
N SER A 194 -10.24 -9.71 1.48
CA SER A 194 -11.11 -8.91 2.35
C SER A 194 -11.74 -7.77 1.55
N LEU A 195 -13.08 -7.76 1.45
CA LEU A 195 -13.80 -6.65 0.82
C LEU A 195 -13.66 -5.35 1.64
N GLY A 196 -13.52 -5.45 2.96
CA GLY A 196 -13.13 -4.34 3.82
C GLY A 196 -11.81 -3.70 3.39
N ASP A 197 -10.76 -4.50 3.22
CA ASP A 197 -9.44 -4.03 2.76
C ASP A 197 -9.53 -3.42 1.35
N ILE A 198 -10.24 -4.06 0.41
CA ILE A 198 -10.44 -3.51 -0.94
C ILE A 198 -11.10 -2.13 -0.87
N ARG A 199 -12.14 -1.96 -0.06
CA ARG A 199 -12.80 -0.67 0.16
C ARG A 199 -11.85 0.35 0.79
N ASN A 200 -11.05 -0.04 1.78
CA ASN A 200 -10.07 0.83 2.43
C ASN A 200 -8.96 1.28 1.46
N PHE A 201 -8.50 0.37 0.59
CA PHE A 201 -7.53 0.68 -0.45
C PHE A 201 -8.08 1.74 -1.42
N PHE A 202 -9.30 1.54 -1.93
CA PHE A 202 -9.93 2.55 -2.80
C PHE A 202 -10.26 3.84 -2.05
N GLY A 203 -10.62 3.77 -0.76
CA GLY A 203 -10.80 4.93 0.11
C GLY A 203 -9.55 5.81 0.23
N SER A 204 -8.37 5.27 -0.06
CA SER A 204 -7.11 6.02 -0.08
C SER A 204 -6.87 6.79 -1.38
N PHE A 205 -7.64 6.57 -2.45
CA PHE A 205 -7.44 7.22 -3.75
C PHE A 205 -7.49 8.76 -3.68
N PRO A 206 -8.47 9.40 -3.00
CA PRO A 206 -8.50 10.85 -2.89
C PRO A 206 -7.26 11.42 -2.18
N LEU A 207 -6.72 10.70 -1.19
CA LEU A 207 -5.50 11.08 -0.49
C LEU A 207 -4.29 11.04 -1.44
N LEU A 208 -4.12 9.93 -2.17
CA LEU A 208 -3.05 9.77 -3.17
C LEU A 208 -3.14 10.82 -4.27
N ALA A 209 -4.35 11.12 -4.75
CA ALA A 209 -4.60 12.20 -5.70
C ALA A 209 -4.22 13.57 -5.15
N GLY A 210 -4.49 13.84 -3.87
CA GLY A 210 -4.08 15.06 -3.18
C GLY A 210 -2.56 15.21 -3.13
N ILE A 211 -1.83 14.13 -2.83
CA ILE A 211 -0.36 14.10 -2.84
C ILE A 211 0.17 14.40 -4.24
N ALA A 212 -0.36 13.73 -5.26
CA ALA A 212 0.00 13.97 -6.65
C ALA A 212 -0.28 15.42 -7.09
N ALA A 213 -1.41 15.99 -6.67
CA ALA A 213 -1.79 17.37 -6.98
C ALA A 213 -0.86 18.39 -6.31
N VAL A 214 -0.47 18.18 -5.05
CA VAL A 214 0.49 19.03 -4.34
C VAL A 214 1.87 18.96 -5.00
N PHE A 215 2.31 17.76 -5.37
CA PHE A 215 3.59 17.56 -6.06
C PHE A 215 3.60 18.28 -7.41
N LEU A 216 2.62 18.00 -8.28
CA LEU A 216 2.51 18.62 -9.60
C LEU A 216 2.30 20.14 -9.51
N GLY A 217 1.47 20.59 -8.58
CA GLY A 217 1.26 22.01 -8.30
C GLY A 217 2.55 22.73 -7.91
N THR A 218 3.38 22.11 -7.08
CA THR A 218 4.69 22.66 -6.70
C THR A 218 5.61 22.77 -7.91
N VAL A 219 5.68 21.73 -8.75
CA VAL A 219 6.48 21.74 -9.99
C VAL A 219 6.03 22.86 -10.93
N LEU A 220 4.72 23.05 -11.13
CA LEU A 220 4.16 24.11 -11.96
C LEU A 220 4.49 25.51 -11.41
N LEU A 221 4.34 25.70 -10.09
CA LEU A 221 4.66 26.97 -9.41
C LEU A 221 6.15 27.32 -9.54
N TRP A 222 7.03 26.34 -9.41
CA TRP A 222 8.47 26.52 -9.60
C TRP A 222 8.84 26.76 -11.07
N GLY A 223 8.20 26.06 -12.01
CA GLY A 223 8.36 26.31 -13.44
C GLY A 223 8.01 27.75 -13.80
N TYR A 224 6.93 28.29 -13.24
CA TYR A 224 6.57 29.70 -13.41
C TYR A 224 7.55 30.65 -12.70
N SER A 225 8.06 30.27 -11.53
CA SER A 225 9.08 31.04 -10.81
C SER A 225 10.35 31.27 -11.65
N LEU A 226 10.76 30.30 -12.48
CA LEU A 226 11.90 30.46 -13.39
C LEU A 226 11.71 31.60 -14.40
N VAL A 227 10.47 31.86 -14.83
CA VAL A 227 10.15 32.99 -15.71
C VAL A 227 10.29 34.30 -14.94
N LEU A 228 9.75 34.36 -13.71
CA LEU A 228 9.77 35.56 -12.87
C LEU A 228 11.18 35.98 -12.39
N VAL A 229 12.08 35.02 -12.22
CA VAL A 229 13.47 35.25 -11.76
C VAL A 229 14.29 36.12 -12.72
N LYS A 230 13.92 36.18 -14.01
CA LYS A 230 14.57 37.05 -15.00
C LYS A 230 14.57 38.52 -14.54
N ASP A 231 13.45 38.99 -13.98
CA ASP A 231 13.26 40.35 -13.46
C ASP A 231 13.18 40.39 -11.91
N LEU A 232 14.17 39.80 -11.24
CA LEU A 232 14.21 39.63 -9.78
C LEU A 232 13.85 40.88 -8.98
N ARG A 233 14.35 42.08 -9.37
CA ARG A 233 14.09 43.32 -8.62
C ARG A 233 12.61 43.70 -8.61
N LYS A 234 11.89 43.41 -9.70
CA LYS A 234 10.46 43.68 -9.85
C LYS A 234 9.61 42.61 -9.17
N ASN A 235 10.06 41.35 -9.25
CA ASN A 235 9.29 40.19 -8.82
C ASN A 235 9.68 39.62 -7.44
N ARG A 236 10.57 40.29 -6.69
CA ARG A 236 11.12 39.77 -5.42
C ARG A 236 10.07 39.30 -4.41
N TRP A 237 8.96 40.03 -4.28
CA TRP A 237 7.90 39.70 -3.35
C TRP A 237 7.07 38.49 -3.79
N ARG A 238 6.89 38.31 -5.11
CA ARG A 238 6.20 37.14 -5.66
C ARG A 238 7.04 35.89 -5.54
N LEU A 239 8.34 36.00 -5.79
CA LEU A 239 9.28 34.91 -5.59
C LEU A 239 9.41 34.51 -4.12
N LEU A 240 9.37 35.49 -3.21
CA LEU A 240 9.28 35.22 -1.77
C LEU A 240 7.96 34.49 -1.44
N ALA A 241 6.83 34.97 -1.98
CA ALA A 241 5.53 34.32 -1.79
C ALA A 241 5.55 32.87 -2.29
N HIS A 242 6.08 32.59 -3.48
CA HIS A 242 6.23 31.22 -3.99
C HIS A 242 7.12 30.35 -3.10
N GLY A 243 8.22 30.91 -2.58
CA GLY A 243 9.08 30.21 -1.63
C GLY A 243 8.32 29.81 -0.35
N VAL A 244 7.57 30.75 0.24
CA VAL A 244 6.70 30.47 1.39
C VAL A 244 5.63 29.44 1.04
N THR A 245 4.96 29.60 -0.11
CA THR A 245 3.95 28.67 -0.59
C THR A 245 4.50 27.26 -0.75
N GLY A 246 5.71 27.05 -1.28
CA GLY A 246 6.26 25.70 -1.38
C GLY A 246 6.70 25.10 -0.05
N ILE A 247 7.08 25.90 0.95
CA ILE A 247 7.29 25.40 2.32
C ILE A 247 5.95 24.92 2.91
N VAL A 248 4.88 25.70 2.71
CA VAL A 248 3.52 25.30 3.14
C VAL A 248 3.07 24.03 2.40
N LEU A 249 3.25 23.97 1.08
CA LEU A 249 2.91 22.79 0.27
C LEU A 249 3.75 21.57 0.69
N PHE A 250 5.01 21.76 1.08
CA PHE A 250 5.82 20.68 1.64
C PHE A 250 5.21 20.15 2.94
N GLY A 251 4.83 21.03 3.87
CA GLY A 251 4.17 20.62 5.12
C GLY A 251 2.82 19.93 4.89
N VAL A 252 2.06 20.36 3.89
CA VAL A 252 0.84 19.66 3.47
C VAL A 252 1.18 18.29 2.88
N PHE A 253 2.18 18.21 1.99
CA PHE A 253 2.64 16.96 1.39
C PHE A 253 3.03 15.94 2.47
N THR A 254 3.85 16.32 3.45
CA THR A 254 4.26 15.39 4.53
C THR A 254 3.06 14.93 5.35
N LYS A 255 2.12 15.82 5.68
CA LYS A 255 0.90 15.46 6.41
C LYS A 255 -0.04 14.55 5.64
N LEU A 256 -0.08 14.65 4.32
CA LEU A 256 -0.85 13.73 3.49
C LEU A 256 -0.16 12.37 3.40
N VAL A 257 1.16 12.33 3.24
CA VAL A 257 1.94 11.07 3.18
C VAL A 257 1.86 10.30 4.49
N GLU A 258 1.94 10.98 5.66
CA GLU A 258 1.77 10.36 6.98
C GLU A 258 0.44 9.60 7.13
N ARG A 259 -0.61 10.05 6.42
CA ARG A 259 -1.96 9.46 6.48
C ARG A 259 -2.17 8.27 5.55
N ILE A 260 -1.21 7.95 4.68
CA ILE A 260 -1.33 6.78 3.81
C ILE A 260 -1.32 5.52 4.68
N GLN A 261 -2.37 4.73 4.57
CA GLN A 261 -2.49 3.41 5.17
C GLN A 261 -3.16 2.51 4.14
N LEU A 262 -2.34 1.88 3.31
CA LEU A 262 -2.76 0.88 2.35
C LEU A 262 -2.80 -0.49 3.06
N PRO A 263 -3.86 -1.28 2.87
CA PRO A 263 -3.91 -2.64 3.36
C PRO A 263 -2.76 -3.46 2.78
N SER A 264 -1.94 -4.05 3.66
CA SER A 264 -0.76 -4.82 3.26
C SER A 264 -1.11 -6.07 2.45
N SER A 265 -2.32 -6.59 2.62
CA SER A 265 -2.93 -7.70 1.85
C SER A 265 -3.03 -7.46 0.35
N LEU A 266 -3.11 -6.19 -0.06
CA LEU A 266 -3.30 -5.79 -1.45
C LEU A 266 -2.02 -5.24 -2.07
N LEU A 267 -0.90 -5.26 -1.35
CA LEU A 267 0.36 -4.73 -1.85
C LEU A 267 1.15 -5.80 -2.63
N PRO A 268 1.78 -5.42 -3.76
CA PRO A 268 2.68 -6.30 -4.49
C PRO A 268 3.92 -6.66 -3.67
N SER A 269 4.66 -7.69 -4.10
CA SER A 269 5.87 -8.13 -3.40
C SER A 269 7.00 -7.10 -3.42
N LYS A 270 7.35 -6.61 -4.61
CA LYS A 270 8.58 -5.82 -4.80
C LYS A 270 8.37 -4.31 -4.84
N ASN A 271 7.40 -3.85 -5.63
CA ASN A 271 7.25 -2.44 -5.96
C ASN A 271 5.80 -2.01 -5.79
N ILE A 272 5.55 -1.12 -4.82
CA ILE A 272 4.23 -0.52 -4.56
C ILE A 272 3.61 0.20 -5.76
N LEU A 273 4.38 0.53 -6.79
CA LEU A 273 3.90 1.16 -8.03
C LEU A 273 3.74 0.14 -9.18
N ASN A 274 3.69 -1.16 -8.89
CA ASN A 274 3.47 -2.18 -9.90
C ASN A 274 2.02 -2.13 -10.41
N MET A 275 1.80 -1.32 -11.45
CA MET A 275 0.48 -1.14 -12.05
C MET A 275 -0.05 -2.39 -12.75
N GLU A 276 0.84 -3.27 -13.22
CA GLU A 276 0.46 -4.54 -13.85
C GLU A 276 -0.18 -5.46 -12.82
N TYR A 277 0.47 -5.64 -11.67
CA TYR A 277 -0.07 -6.39 -10.53
C TYR A 277 -1.47 -5.89 -10.14
N TYR A 278 -1.66 -4.57 -9.97
CA TYR A 278 -2.96 -4.03 -9.61
C TYR A 278 -4.02 -4.19 -10.69
N ALA A 279 -3.64 -4.06 -11.97
CA ALA A 279 -4.57 -4.26 -13.08
C ALA A 279 -5.06 -5.70 -13.17
N GLU A 280 -4.16 -6.67 -12.90
CA GLU A 280 -4.49 -8.09 -12.87
C GLU A 280 -5.33 -8.44 -11.65
N GLU A 281 -4.86 -8.14 -10.43
CA GLU A 281 -5.54 -8.47 -9.18
C GLU A 281 -6.94 -7.83 -9.11
N PHE A 282 -7.05 -6.51 -9.32
CA PHE A 282 -8.37 -5.86 -9.30
C PHE A 282 -9.21 -6.21 -10.52
N GLY A 283 -8.61 -6.56 -11.66
CA GLY A 283 -9.31 -7.06 -12.83
C GLY A 283 -9.95 -8.43 -12.61
N VAL A 284 -9.39 -9.27 -11.73
CA VAL A 284 -10.03 -10.49 -11.25
C VAL A 284 -11.14 -10.11 -10.26
N VAL A 285 -10.80 -9.38 -9.19
CA VAL A 285 -11.76 -9.00 -8.13
C VAL A 285 -13.04 -8.38 -8.71
N PHE A 286 -12.95 -7.40 -9.62
CA PHE A 286 -14.15 -6.74 -10.15
C PHE A 286 -15.00 -7.66 -11.02
N ARG A 287 -14.36 -8.43 -11.91
CA ARG A 287 -15.05 -9.38 -12.80
C ARG A 287 -15.80 -10.45 -12.01
N GLU A 288 -15.21 -10.89 -10.91
CA GLU A 288 -15.81 -11.87 -10.03
C GLU A 288 -16.92 -11.24 -9.17
N LEU A 289 -16.69 -10.06 -8.57
CA LEU A 289 -17.69 -9.35 -7.77
C LEU A 289 -18.94 -8.95 -8.55
N GLU A 290 -18.84 -8.66 -9.85
CA GLU A 290 -20.00 -8.33 -10.70
C GLU A 290 -21.01 -9.47 -10.81
N LYS A 291 -20.59 -10.72 -10.54
CA LYS A 291 -21.47 -11.89 -10.56
C LYS A 291 -22.33 -12.00 -9.31
N PHE A 292 -21.96 -11.32 -8.23
CA PHE A 292 -22.64 -11.40 -6.94
C PHE A 292 -23.71 -10.32 -6.77
N SER A 293 -24.84 -10.72 -6.19
CA SER A 293 -25.95 -9.84 -5.85
C SER A 293 -25.87 -9.26 -4.43
N ALA A 294 -25.04 -9.84 -3.57
CA ALA A 294 -24.87 -9.43 -2.17
C ALA A 294 -24.49 -7.95 -2.01
N ASP A 295 -25.06 -7.31 -0.98
CA ASP A 295 -24.85 -5.89 -0.67
C ASP A 295 -23.37 -5.54 -0.52
N ALA A 296 -22.58 -6.40 0.14
CA ALA A 296 -21.14 -6.19 0.33
C ALA A 296 -20.35 -6.13 -0.99
N ALA A 297 -20.72 -6.95 -1.98
CA ALA A 297 -20.10 -6.93 -3.31
C ALA A 297 -20.43 -5.62 -4.05
N GLN A 298 -21.71 -5.24 -4.05
CA GLN A 298 -22.19 -4.02 -4.69
C GLN A 298 -21.61 -2.75 -4.04
N GLU A 299 -21.49 -2.75 -2.71
CA GLU A 299 -20.86 -1.66 -1.96
C GLU A 299 -19.38 -1.52 -2.33
N THR A 300 -18.67 -2.63 -2.49
CA THR A 300 -17.26 -2.65 -2.88
C THR A 300 -17.05 -2.12 -4.31
N LEU A 301 -17.87 -2.57 -5.27
CA LEU A 301 -17.86 -2.04 -6.64
C LEU A 301 -18.16 -0.54 -6.68
N ARG A 302 -19.14 -0.10 -5.88
CA ARG A 302 -19.48 1.32 -5.76
C ARG A 302 -18.35 2.13 -5.13
N ALA A 303 -17.70 1.62 -4.10
CA ALA A 303 -16.59 2.29 -3.41
C ALA A 303 -15.45 2.64 -4.39
N PHE A 304 -15.12 1.76 -5.34
CA PHE A 304 -14.17 2.08 -6.40
C PHE A 304 -14.63 3.30 -7.22
N SER A 305 -15.83 3.24 -7.80
CA SER A 305 -16.33 4.31 -8.69
C SER A 305 -16.41 5.68 -8.00
N VAL A 306 -16.88 5.71 -6.75
CA VAL A 306 -17.02 6.93 -5.96
C VAL A 306 -15.65 7.50 -5.61
N ASN A 307 -14.74 6.67 -5.09
CA ASN A 307 -13.42 7.14 -4.69
C ASN A 307 -12.55 7.52 -5.90
N ALA A 308 -12.69 6.86 -7.04
CA ALA A 308 -12.03 7.25 -8.28
C ALA A 308 -12.54 8.63 -8.78
N ALA A 309 -13.85 8.87 -8.74
CA ALA A 309 -14.42 10.18 -9.09
C ALA A 309 -13.96 11.28 -8.13
N LEU A 310 -13.96 11.00 -6.81
CA LEU A 310 -13.44 11.92 -5.80
C LEU A 310 -11.96 12.22 -6.01
N ALA A 311 -11.15 11.20 -6.29
CA ALA A 311 -9.73 11.35 -6.60
C ALA A 311 -9.50 12.23 -7.83
N GLY A 312 -10.26 12.01 -8.91
CA GLY A 312 -10.24 12.88 -10.09
C GLY A 312 -10.60 14.33 -9.75
N GLY A 313 -11.64 14.54 -8.95
CA GLY A 313 -12.06 15.87 -8.48
C GLY A 313 -11.00 16.57 -7.63
N VAL A 314 -10.39 15.84 -6.68
CA VAL A 314 -9.30 16.36 -5.83
C VAL A 314 -8.08 16.72 -6.67
N PHE A 315 -7.69 15.85 -7.60
CA PHE A 315 -6.53 16.08 -8.45
C PHE A 315 -6.71 17.31 -9.34
N LEU A 316 -7.82 17.36 -10.09
CA LEU A 316 -8.15 18.46 -10.99
C LEU A 316 -8.37 19.77 -10.23
N GLY A 317 -9.11 19.74 -9.12
CA GLY A 317 -9.36 20.91 -8.29
C GLY A 317 -8.06 21.49 -7.70
N GLY A 318 -7.20 20.62 -7.16
CA GLY A 318 -5.91 21.01 -6.59
C GLY A 318 -4.97 21.63 -7.63
N THR A 319 -4.84 21.01 -8.81
CA THR A 319 -4.02 21.57 -9.90
C THR A 319 -4.61 22.85 -10.49
N ALA A 320 -5.93 22.91 -10.69
CA ALA A 320 -6.60 24.10 -11.20
C ALA A 320 -6.41 25.30 -10.28
N LEU A 321 -6.45 25.11 -8.95
CA LEU A 321 -6.20 26.18 -7.97
C LEU A 321 -4.83 26.84 -8.21
N ILE A 322 -3.78 26.03 -8.40
CA ILE A 322 -2.42 26.52 -8.66
C ILE A 322 -2.35 27.27 -10.00
N LEU A 323 -2.98 26.74 -11.04
CA LEU A 323 -3.04 27.39 -12.35
C LEU A 323 -3.77 28.74 -12.29
N VAL A 324 -4.85 28.83 -11.51
CA VAL A 324 -5.59 30.09 -11.29
C VAL A 324 -4.71 31.12 -10.57
N VAL A 325 -3.96 30.71 -9.55
CA VAL A 325 -3.00 31.60 -8.86
C VAL A 325 -1.97 32.15 -9.86
N ILE A 326 -1.34 31.28 -10.65
CA ILE A 326 -0.37 31.67 -11.69
C ILE A 326 -1.01 32.64 -12.70
N PHE A 327 -2.24 32.36 -13.15
CA PHE A 327 -2.95 33.19 -14.12
C PHE A 327 -3.31 34.58 -13.57
N LEU A 328 -3.82 34.66 -12.34
CA LEU A 328 -4.15 35.92 -11.67
C LEU A 328 -2.90 36.78 -11.47
N GLU A 329 -1.79 36.16 -11.08
CA GLU A 329 -0.52 36.87 -10.97
C GLU A 329 -0.06 37.45 -12.30
N LYS A 330 -0.20 36.70 -13.40
CA LYS A 330 0.14 37.15 -14.76
C LYS A 330 -0.71 38.36 -15.17
N ARG A 331 -2.05 38.26 -15.03
CA ARG A 331 -2.98 39.37 -15.33
C ARG A 331 -2.72 40.62 -14.47
N GLY A 332 -2.34 40.41 -13.20
CA GLY A 332 -1.97 41.51 -12.31
C GLY A 332 -0.74 42.29 -12.79
N VAL A 333 0.22 41.64 -13.48
CA VAL A 333 1.35 42.35 -14.10
C VAL A 333 0.88 43.22 -15.26
N GLU A 334 0.11 42.64 -16.18
CA GLU A 334 -0.33 43.31 -17.40
C GLU A 334 -1.13 44.58 -17.08
N ARG A 335 -2.05 44.54 -16.09
CA ARG A 335 -2.84 45.71 -15.67
C ARG A 335 -2.01 46.83 -15.04
N VAL A 336 -0.98 46.48 -14.25
CA VAL A 336 -0.09 47.48 -13.62
C VAL A 336 0.79 48.16 -14.68
N GLU A 337 1.22 47.42 -15.70
CA GLU A 337 2.01 47.96 -16.80
C GLU A 337 1.18 48.92 -17.68
N THR A 338 -0.03 48.53 -18.08
CA THR A 338 -0.94 49.39 -18.87
C THR A 338 -1.39 50.63 -18.10
N GLY A 339 -1.65 50.51 -16.79
CA GLY A 339 -2.03 51.64 -15.94
C GLY A 339 -0.90 52.64 -15.68
N SER A 340 0.36 52.18 -15.64
CA SER A 340 1.52 53.08 -15.48
C SER A 340 1.87 53.82 -16.77
N SER A 341 1.61 53.23 -17.95
CA SER A 341 1.81 53.87 -19.24
C SER A 341 0.84 55.02 -19.46
N SER A 342 -0.45 54.83 -19.16
CA SER A 342 -1.49 55.87 -19.25
C SER A 342 -1.21 57.07 -18.33
N LYS A 343 -0.58 56.87 -17.17
CA LYS A 343 -0.26 57.95 -16.22
C LYS A 343 0.94 58.82 -16.63
N LYS A 344 1.77 58.37 -17.59
CA LYS A 344 2.93 59.13 -18.09
C LYS A 344 2.60 60.09 -19.23
N GLU A 345 1.49 59.91 -19.94
CA GLU A 345 1.07 60.79 -21.04
C GLU A 345 0.23 62.01 -20.60
N GLY A 346 -0.13 62.10 -19.31
CA GLY A 346 -1.05 63.10 -18.78
C GLY A 346 -0.46 64.26 -17.95
N LYS A 347 0.81 64.65 -18.18
CA LYS A 347 1.35 65.90 -17.60
C LYS A 347 1.55 66.95 -18.69
N PRO A 348 0.59 67.88 -18.90
CA PRO A 348 0.89 69.12 -19.60
C PRO A 348 1.80 70.00 -18.71
N LEU A 349 2.77 70.64 -19.37
CA LEU A 349 3.70 71.63 -18.83
C LEU A 349 2.98 72.90 -18.33
#